data_AF-A0A6B3L0X5-F1
#
_entry.id   AF-A0A6B3L0X5-F1
#
_cell.length_a   1.000
_cell.length_b   1.000
_cell.length_c   1.000
_cell.angle_alpha   90.00
_cell.angle_beta   90.00
_cell.angle_gamma   90.00
#
_symmetry.space_group_name_H-M   'P 1'
#
loop_
_entity.id
_entity.type
_entity.pdbx_description
1 polymer ?
#
loop_
_entity_poly.entity_id
_entity_poly.type
_entity_poly.pdbx_seq_one_letter_code
_entity_poly.pdbx_strand_id
1 'polypeptide(L)'
;MNSPTFPETCALDPNRLEALRIVAGKVIAQCPQCAAGGRDTAKDNLAIFESGAFYCITGCDAKAIHSLAGRESDWKPDPDEKRRWQKEQAQRRRQEAEQEARAKAAQEYRRPLIDRHRWTSGEILADSPVRLDRPMLKNYPDRAMLAALFAPDALLWTGEVYESGTAHAARWQKTSGHHSTAHRCGSMTTPATWKEGTTSRTRDNVATSPYTVLDFDGFDGTAPTTPDELRAHLADSAAIIRWMREDLHWRLAAIVFTGSKSLHAWFHTPPQQAIADLRSIAPQLGIDAGLVGHPEHPCRLPGHRHEKTGNTSRLLWLDHAAR
;
A
#
# COMPACT_ATOMS: atom_id res chain seq x y z
N MET A 1 -10.75 -26.61 51.44
CA MET A 1 -9.68 -26.49 50.43
C MET A 1 -9.95 -27.57 49.40
N ASN A 2 -10.19 -27.20 48.14
CA ASN A 2 -10.47 -28.18 47.08
C ASN A 2 -9.21 -29.00 46.82
N SER A 3 -9.32 -30.32 46.86
CA SER A 3 -8.23 -31.21 46.44
C SER A 3 -7.87 -30.87 44.99
N PRO A 4 -6.60 -30.60 44.67
CA PRO A 4 -6.19 -30.30 43.31
C PRO A 4 -6.51 -31.51 42.41
N THR A 5 -7.27 -31.27 41.36
CA THR A 5 -7.68 -32.27 40.37
C THR A 5 -6.87 -32.10 39.08
N PHE A 6 -6.77 -33.17 38.29
CA PHE A 6 -6.16 -33.07 36.96
C PHE A 6 -6.89 -32.01 36.12
N PRO A 7 -6.20 -31.12 35.39
CA PRO A 7 -6.87 -30.05 34.65
C PRO A 7 -7.82 -30.62 33.60
N GLU A 8 -9.11 -30.29 33.69
CA GLU A 8 -10.12 -30.76 32.74
C GLU A 8 -9.84 -30.29 31.31
N THR A 9 -9.18 -29.13 31.18
CA THR A 9 -8.74 -28.51 29.93
C THR A 9 -7.48 -29.14 29.32
N CYS A 10 -6.80 -30.05 30.02
CA CYS A 10 -5.61 -30.70 29.49
C CYS A 10 -5.99 -31.67 28.37
N ALA A 11 -5.29 -31.58 27.23
CA ALA A 11 -5.51 -32.46 26.09
C ALA A 11 -5.03 -33.90 26.32
N LEU A 12 -4.33 -34.17 27.42
CA LEU A 12 -3.87 -35.51 27.80
C LEU A 12 -4.93 -36.26 28.60
N ASP A 13 -5.02 -37.56 28.36
CA ASP A 13 -5.86 -38.48 29.12
C ASP A 13 -5.10 -38.93 30.37
N PRO A 14 -5.56 -38.57 31.59
CA PRO A 14 -4.89 -38.97 32.82
C PRO A 14 -4.81 -40.50 32.99
N ASN A 15 -5.70 -41.27 32.36
CA ASN A 15 -5.66 -42.75 32.42
C ASN A 15 -4.55 -43.35 31.54
N ARG A 16 -3.98 -42.57 30.62
CA ARG A 16 -2.87 -42.97 29.74
C ARG A 16 -1.51 -42.47 30.23
N LEU A 17 -1.48 -41.84 31.41
CA LEU A 17 -0.28 -41.30 32.03
C LEU A 17 0.13 -42.16 33.24
N GLU A 18 1.43 -42.39 33.38
CA GLU A 18 2.00 -43.11 34.53
C GLU A 18 2.60 -42.15 35.56
N ALA A 19 2.69 -42.62 36.82
CA ALA A 19 3.35 -41.92 37.93
C ALA A 19 2.82 -40.50 38.21
N LEU A 20 1.53 -40.30 37.94
CA LEU A 20 0.83 -39.03 38.09
C LEU A 20 0.76 -38.62 39.56
N ARG A 21 1.30 -37.44 39.88
CA ARG A 21 1.32 -36.87 41.24
C ARG A 21 1.28 -35.35 41.20
N ILE A 22 0.81 -34.73 42.27
CA ILE A 22 0.65 -33.28 42.35
C ILE A 22 1.77 -32.70 43.19
N VAL A 23 2.49 -31.73 42.63
CA VAL A 23 3.63 -31.07 43.29
C VAL A 23 3.52 -29.57 43.04
N ALA A 24 3.36 -28.78 44.11
CA ALA A 24 3.39 -27.30 44.05
C ALA A 24 2.48 -26.68 42.95
N GLY A 25 1.22 -27.11 42.86
CA GLY A 25 0.24 -26.54 41.92
C GLY A 25 0.35 -27.02 40.47
N LYS A 26 1.13 -28.07 40.20
CA LYS A 26 1.19 -28.74 38.89
C LYS A 26 1.09 -30.25 39.04
N VAL A 27 0.62 -30.91 37.99
CA VAL A 27 0.67 -32.37 37.88
C VAL A 27 1.99 -32.77 37.24
N ILE A 28 2.71 -33.67 37.89
CA ILE A 28 3.93 -34.31 37.39
C ILE A 28 3.61 -35.76 37.04
N ALA A 29 4.08 -36.23 35.90
CA ALA A 29 3.90 -37.61 35.44
C ALA A 29 5.14 -38.08 34.66
N GLN A 30 5.17 -39.36 34.32
CA GLN A 30 6.13 -39.89 33.38
C GLN A 30 5.82 -39.39 31.97
N CYS A 31 6.82 -38.88 31.25
CA CYS A 31 6.66 -38.52 29.85
C CYS A 31 6.61 -39.80 29.00
N PRO A 32 5.50 -40.07 28.27
CA PRO A 32 5.35 -41.32 27.52
C PRO A 32 6.39 -41.47 26.40
N GLN A 33 6.81 -40.36 25.78
CA GLN A 33 7.86 -40.38 24.76
C GLN A 33 9.25 -40.65 25.36
N CYS A 34 9.55 -40.11 26.54
CA CYS A 34 10.81 -40.42 27.22
C CYS A 34 10.80 -41.85 27.75
N ALA A 35 9.68 -42.35 28.26
CA ALA A 35 9.51 -43.72 28.72
C ALA A 35 9.74 -44.72 27.57
N ALA A 36 9.14 -44.49 26.41
CA ALA A 36 9.33 -45.31 25.21
C ALA A 36 10.80 -45.37 24.76
N GLY A 37 11.57 -44.31 25.01
CA GLY A 37 13.01 -44.25 24.71
C GLY A 37 13.93 -44.64 25.88
N GLY A 38 13.40 -45.08 27.03
CA GLY A 38 14.20 -45.40 28.22
C GLY A 38 14.88 -44.19 28.89
N ARG A 39 14.40 -42.96 28.63
CA ARG A 39 15.01 -41.69 29.08
C ARG A 39 14.34 -41.07 30.31
N ASP A 40 13.28 -41.67 30.84
CA ASP A 40 12.54 -41.18 32.02
C ASP A 40 12.62 -42.17 33.18
N THR A 41 13.79 -42.24 33.81
CA THR A 41 14.08 -43.15 34.93
C THR A 41 13.45 -42.69 36.24
N ALA A 42 13.32 -41.38 36.46
CA ALA A 42 12.71 -40.79 37.66
C ALA A 42 11.18 -40.62 37.56
N LYS A 43 10.60 -40.91 36.38
CA LYS A 43 9.15 -40.83 36.11
C LYS A 43 8.56 -39.45 36.43
N ASP A 44 9.24 -38.41 35.99
CA ASP A 44 8.91 -37.03 36.38
C ASP A 44 9.19 -35.98 35.29
N ASN A 45 9.50 -36.44 34.07
CA ASN A 45 9.83 -35.56 32.98
C ASN A 45 8.63 -34.79 32.40
N LEU A 46 7.38 -35.18 32.68
CA LEU A 46 6.18 -34.48 32.18
C LEU A 46 5.58 -33.60 33.26
N ALA A 47 5.46 -32.31 32.97
CA ALA A 47 4.76 -31.36 33.83
C ALA A 47 3.53 -30.82 33.11
N ILE A 48 2.39 -30.78 33.82
CA ILE A 48 1.09 -30.31 33.35
C ILE A 48 0.61 -29.23 34.32
N PHE A 49 0.31 -28.06 33.79
CA PHE A 49 -0.10 -26.88 34.55
C PHE A 49 -1.62 -26.80 34.68
N GLU A 50 -2.12 -25.97 35.61
CA GLU A 50 -3.55 -25.72 35.80
C GLU A 50 -4.27 -25.23 34.53
N SER A 51 -3.55 -24.57 33.61
CA SER A 51 -4.09 -24.14 32.31
C SER A 51 -4.40 -25.30 31.35
N GLY A 52 -3.94 -26.51 31.66
CA GLY A 52 -3.99 -27.68 30.77
C GLY A 52 -2.79 -27.77 29.82
N ALA A 53 -1.93 -26.74 29.78
CA ALA A 53 -0.66 -26.80 29.06
C ALA A 53 0.27 -27.83 29.71
N PHE A 54 1.05 -28.53 28.89
CA PHE A 54 2.03 -29.50 29.35
C PHE A 54 3.33 -29.38 28.58
N TYR A 55 4.43 -29.80 29.19
CA TYR A 55 5.72 -29.88 28.52
C TYR A 55 6.57 -30.98 29.14
N CYS A 56 7.52 -31.47 28.35
CA CYS A 56 8.53 -32.39 28.82
C CYS A 56 9.82 -31.63 29.16
N ILE A 57 10.38 -31.84 30.34
CA ILE A 57 11.60 -31.18 30.83
C ILE A 57 12.81 -31.49 29.94
N THR A 58 12.85 -32.67 29.32
CA THR A 58 13.92 -33.06 28.39
C THR A 58 13.66 -32.63 26.94
N GLY A 59 12.64 -31.81 26.67
CA GLY A 59 12.38 -31.23 25.35
C GLY A 59 11.72 -32.17 24.33
N CYS A 60 10.91 -33.15 24.78
CA CYS A 60 10.13 -33.99 23.86
C CYS A 60 9.06 -33.20 23.09
N ASP A 61 8.75 -33.66 21.88
CA ASP A 61 7.77 -33.03 21.00
C ASP A 61 6.35 -33.19 21.56
N ALA A 62 5.63 -32.08 21.68
CA ALA A 62 4.30 -32.07 22.26
C ALA A 62 3.30 -32.92 21.45
N LYS A 63 3.44 -33.00 20.12
CA LYS A 63 2.57 -33.84 19.28
C LYS A 63 2.82 -35.32 19.51
N ALA A 64 4.08 -35.73 19.70
CA ALA A 64 4.44 -37.11 20.03
C ALA A 64 3.99 -37.51 21.45
N ILE A 65 4.05 -36.61 22.43
CA ILE A 65 3.46 -36.85 23.76
C ILE A 65 1.94 -37.01 23.64
N HIS A 66 1.29 -36.12 22.88
CA HIS A 66 -0.16 -36.16 22.64
C HIS A 66 -0.60 -37.40 21.83
N SER A 67 0.19 -37.92 20.90
CA SER A 67 -0.19 -39.15 20.19
C SER A 67 -0.18 -40.39 21.11
N LEU A 68 0.70 -40.39 22.11
CA LEU A 68 0.86 -41.50 23.06
C LEU A 68 -0.12 -41.43 24.24
N ALA A 69 -0.48 -40.23 24.70
CA ALA A 69 -1.31 -40.04 25.90
C ALA A 69 -2.40 -38.97 25.75
N GLY A 70 -2.67 -38.49 24.54
CA GLY A 70 -3.77 -37.57 24.27
C GLY A 70 -5.13 -38.23 24.50
N ARG A 71 -6.11 -37.44 24.93
CA ARG A 71 -7.52 -37.83 24.86
C ARG A 71 -7.88 -38.07 23.40
N GLU A 72 -8.64 -39.11 23.13
CA GLU A 72 -9.30 -39.21 21.82
C GLU A 72 -10.24 -38.01 21.71
N SER A 73 -9.91 -37.07 20.83
CA SER A 73 -10.82 -35.97 20.53
C SER A 73 -11.88 -36.50 19.58
N ASP A 74 -13.15 -36.47 19.99
CA ASP A 74 -14.29 -36.66 19.08
C ASP A 74 -14.37 -35.58 17.99
N TRP A 75 -13.49 -34.58 18.06
CA TRP A 75 -13.32 -33.56 17.04
C TRP A 75 -12.88 -34.18 15.71
N LYS A 76 -13.86 -34.40 14.84
CA LYS A 76 -13.67 -34.63 13.42
C LYS A 76 -13.82 -33.25 12.75
N PRO A 77 -12.80 -32.72 12.05
CA PRO A 77 -12.97 -31.51 11.28
C PRO A 77 -14.14 -31.72 10.33
N ASP A 78 -15.11 -30.81 10.35
CA ASP A 78 -16.26 -30.85 9.44
C ASP A 78 -15.73 -31.02 8.00
N PRO A 79 -16.06 -32.12 7.31
CA PRO A 79 -15.61 -32.37 5.95
C PRO A 79 -15.93 -31.21 5.00
N ASP A 80 -17.05 -30.51 5.22
CA ASP A 80 -17.45 -29.36 4.43
C ASP A 80 -16.61 -28.14 4.74
N GLU A 81 -16.29 -27.88 6.01
CA GLU A 81 -15.35 -26.83 6.43
C GLU A 81 -13.95 -27.06 5.85
N LYS A 82 -13.44 -28.29 5.92
CA LYS A 82 -12.16 -28.66 5.31
C LYS A 82 -12.18 -28.43 3.79
N ARG A 83 -13.28 -28.80 3.12
CA ARG A 83 -13.44 -28.59 1.66
C ARG A 83 -13.53 -27.10 1.31
N ARG A 84 -14.23 -26.29 2.10
CA ARG A 84 -14.28 -24.81 1.94
C ARG A 84 -12.89 -24.20 2.08
N TRP A 85 -12.19 -24.52 3.16
CA TRP A 85 -10.82 -24.04 3.39
C TRP A 85 -9.88 -24.45 2.25
N GLN A 86 -9.92 -25.69 1.78
CA GLN A 86 -9.10 -26.14 0.65
C GLN A 86 -9.39 -25.37 -0.64
N LYS A 87 -10.67 -25.08 -0.94
CA LYS A 87 -11.06 -24.27 -2.11
C LYS A 87 -10.54 -22.83 -1.98
N GLU A 88 -10.70 -22.22 -0.82
CA GLU A 88 -10.20 -20.87 -0.55
C GLU A 88 -8.67 -20.79 -0.65
N GLN A 89 -7.95 -21.78 -0.10
CA GLN A 89 -6.49 -21.86 -0.22
C GLN A 89 -6.04 -22.04 -1.68
N ALA A 90 -6.72 -22.90 -2.44
CA ALA A 90 -6.42 -23.11 -3.86
C ALA A 90 -6.68 -21.84 -4.69
N GLN A 91 -7.79 -21.15 -4.43
CA GLN A 91 -8.11 -19.88 -5.07
C GLN A 91 -7.07 -18.80 -4.73
N ARG A 92 -6.68 -18.68 -3.46
CA ARG A 92 -5.67 -17.71 -3.03
C ARG A 92 -4.32 -17.97 -3.71
N ARG A 93 -3.84 -19.21 -3.70
CA ARG A 93 -2.59 -19.59 -4.37
C ARG A 93 -2.63 -19.31 -5.87
N ARG A 94 -3.77 -19.54 -6.51
CA ARG A 94 -3.95 -19.22 -7.93
C ARG A 94 -3.86 -17.72 -8.19
N GLN A 95 -4.52 -16.91 -7.36
CA GLN A 95 -4.47 -15.45 -7.46
C GLN A 95 -3.05 -14.91 -7.21
N GLU A 96 -2.35 -15.43 -6.19
CA GLU A 96 -0.95 -15.10 -5.90
C GLU A 96 -0.04 -15.43 -7.09
N ALA A 97 -0.18 -16.63 -7.68
CA ALA A 97 0.61 -17.03 -8.84
C ALA A 97 0.30 -16.21 -10.11
N GLU A 98 -0.97 -15.88 -10.35
CA GLU A 98 -1.38 -15.01 -11.46
C GLU A 98 -0.82 -13.59 -11.28
N GLN A 99 -0.80 -13.07 -10.05
CA GLN A 99 -0.22 -11.76 -9.74
C GLN A 99 1.30 -11.76 -9.92
N GLU A 100 2.00 -12.78 -9.43
CA GLU A 100 3.45 -12.92 -9.60
C GLU A 100 3.84 -13.01 -11.08
N ALA A 101 3.09 -13.78 -11.87
CA ALA A 101 3.29 -13.87 -13.32
C ALA A 101 3.13 -12.52 -14.02
N ARG A 102 2.11 -11.73 -13.65
CA ARG A 102 1.90 -10.38 -14.20
C ARG A 102 3.02 -9.42 -13.81
N ALA A 103 3.45 -9.44 -12.55
CA ALA A 103 4.56 -8.61 -12.07
C ALA A 103 5.85 -8.94 -12.83
N LYS A 104 6.17 -10.22 -12.97
CA LYS A 104 7.34 -10.67 -13.74
C LYS A 104 7.27 -10.21 -15.20
N ALA A 105 6.12 -10.39 -15.85
CA ALA A 105 5.93 -9.90 -17.21
C ALA A 105 6.11 -8.38 -17.31
N ALA A 106 5.53 -7.59 -16.40
CA ALA A 106 5.70 -6.14 -16.38
C ALA A 106 7.18 -5.74 -16.25
N GLN A 107 7.95 -6.43 -15.41
CA GLN A 107 9.39 -6.21 -15.25
C GLN A 107 10.18 -6.54 -16.53
N GLU A 108 9.86 -7.66 -17.19
CA GLU A 108 10.51 -8.09 -18.45
C GLU A 108 10.21 -7.12 -19.61
N TYR A 109 8.96 -6.68 -19.74
CA TYR A 109 8.55 -5.75 -20.79
C TYR A 109 8.93 -4.29 -20.54
N ARG A 110 9.25 -3.93 -19.29
CA ARG A 110 9.58 -2.55 -18.90
C ARG A 110 10.69 -1.95 -19.76
N ARG A 111 11.81 -2.66 -19.95
CA ARG A 111 12.95 -2.07 -20.66
C ARG A 111 12.64 -1.82 -22.15
N PRO A 112 12.07 -2.78 -22.89
CA PRO A 112 11.57 -2.51 -24.24
C PRO A 112 10.59 -1.32 -24.33
N LEU A 113 9.68 -1.18 -23.36
CA LEU A 113 8.75 -0.04 -23.31
C LEU A 113 9.49 1.28 -23.13
N ILE A 114 10.41 1.36 -22.17
CA ILE A 114 11.23 2.55 -21.92
C ILE A 114 12.03 2.94 -23.17
N ASP A 115 12.69 1.98 -23.81
CA ASP A 115 13.53 2.26 -24.97
C ASP A 115 12.72 2.75 -26.18
N ARG A 116 11.49 2.22 -26.37
CA ARG A 116 10.57 2.66 -27.43
C ARG A 116 9.99 4.05 -27.18
N HIS A 117 9.68 4.39 -25.92
CA HIS A 117 8.96 5.62 -25.56
C HIS A 117 9.84 6.65 -24.87
N ARG A 118 11.15 6.66 -25.11
CA ARG A 118 12.07 7.66 -24.53
C ARG A 118 11.49 9.07 -24.70
N TRP A 119 11.53 9.84 -23.60
CA TRP A 119 10.97 11.17 -23.54
C TRP A 119 11.79 12.04 -22.59
N THR A 120 12.70 12.82 -23.16
CA THR A 120 13.58 13.70 -22.39
C THR A 120 12.79 14.86 -21.80
N SER A 121 13.29 15.47 -20.72
CA SER A 121 12.60 16.63 -20.13
C SER A 121 12.44 17.81 -21.11
N GLY A 122 13.37 17.97 -22.05
CA GLY A 122 13.26 18.97 -23.11
C GLY A 122 12.12 18.68 -24.08
N GLU A 123 11.96 17.42 -24.50
CA GLU A 123 10.86 16.97 -25.34
C GLU A 123 9.52 17.08 -24.60
N ILE A 124 9.44 16.69 -23.32
CA ILE A 124 8.20 16.86 -22.52
C ILE A 124 7.73 18.31 -22.54
N LEU A 125 8.66 19.26 -22.33
CA LEU A 125 8.34 20.69 -22.34
C LEU A 125 7.92 21.17 -23.73
N ALA A 126 8.58 20.69 -24.79
CA ALA A 126 8.29 21.06 -26.18
C ALA A 126 6.95 20.48 -26.66
N ASP A 127 6.63 19.26 -26.25
CA ASP A 127 5.41 18.54 -26.60
C ASP A 127 4.20 18.94 -25.75
N SER A 128 4.41 19.77 -24.71
CA SER A 128 3.34 20.29 -23.87
C SER A 128 2.35 21.12 -24.70
N PRO A 129 1.05 20.75 -24.75
CA PRO A 129 0.03 21.50 -25.49
C PRO A 129 -0.06 22.96 -25.05
N VAL A 130 0.23 23.23 -23.77
CA VAL A 130 0.33 24.58 -23.22
C VAL A 130 1.78 25.03 -23.15
N ARG A 131 2.05 26.23 -23.68
CA ARG A 131 3.34 26.92 -23.52
C ARG A 131 3.58 27.36 -22.07
N LEU A 132 4.52 26.68 -21.41
CA LEU A 132 4.81 26.87 -19.98
C LEU A 132 5.69 28.09 -19.66
N ASP A 133 6.27 28.73 -20.68
CA ASP A 133 7.10 29.94 -20.55
C ASP A 133 6.28 31.24 -20.40
N ARG A 134 4.96 31.17 -20.51
CA ARG A 134 4.06 32.33 -20.37
C ARG A 134 4.16 32.95 -18.97
N PRO A 135 4.06 34.29 -18.83
CA PRO A 135 4.24 34.97 -17.55
C PRO A 135 3.40 34.41 -16.40
N MET A 136 2.14 34.05 -16.65
CA MET A 136 1.28 33.45 -15.63
C MET A 136 1.78 32.08 -15.14
N LEU A 137 2.15 31.19 -16.05
CA LEU A 137 2.70 29.86 -15.71
C LEU A 137 4.08 29.98 -15.07
N LYS A 138 4.88 30.96 -15.49
CA LYS A 138 6.20 31.21 -14.91
C LYS A 138 6.13 31.76 -13.48
N ASN A 139 5.22 32.69 -13.22
CA ASN A 139 5.15 33.40 -11.93
C ASN A 139 4.22 32.72 -10.92
N TYR A 140 3.18 32.02 -11.40
CA TYR A 140 2.15 31.39 -10.59
C TYR A 140 1.76 30.01 -11.16
N PRO A 141 2.72 29.06 -11.28
CA PRO A 141 2.49 27.76 -11.93
C PRO A 141 1.42 26.93 -11.23
N ASP A 142 1.29 27.04 -9.92
CA ASP A 142 0.28 26.36 -9.11
C ASP A 142 -1.14 26.80 -9.52
N ARG A 143 -1.40 28.11 -9.48
CA ARG A 143 -2.69 28.70 -9.85
C ARG A 143 -3.02 28.42 -11.32
N ALA A 144 -2.02 28.53 -12.20
CA ALA A 144 -2.20 28.27 -13.62
C ALA A 144 -2.55 26.80 -13.91
N MET A 145 -1.91 25.86 -13.21
CA MET A 145 -2.25 24.44 -13.30
C MET A 145 -3.68 24.18 -12.79
N LEU A 146 -4.03 24.66 -11.60
CA LEU A 146 -5.38 24.44 -11.03
C LEU A 146 -6.48 24.98 -11.96
N ALA A 147 -6.28 26.17 -12.52
CA ALA A 147 -7.23 26.78 -13.44
C ALA A 147 -7.34 26.10 -14.81
N ALA A 148 -6.28 25.41 -15.24
CA ALA A 148 -6.29 24.63 -16.46
C ALA A 148 -7.01 23.28 -16.28
N LEU A 149 -6.93 22.70 -15.08
CA LEU A 149 -7.45 21.36 -14.79
C LEU A 149 -8.89 21.38 -14.24
N PHE A 150 -9.28 22.39 -13.48
CA PHE A 150 -10.57 22.39 -12.79
C PHE A 150 -11.50 23.51 -13.28
N ALA A 151 -12.81 23.23 -13.23
CA ALA A 151 -13.82 24.23 -13.51
C ALA A 151 -13.71 25.41 -12.51
N PRO A 152 -14.04 26.65 -12.90
CA PRO A 152 -13.91 27.82 -12.04
C PRO A 152 -14.65 27.73 -10.70
N ASP A 153 -15.76 27.00 -10.67
CA ASP A 153 -16.62 26.82 -9.51
C ASP A 153 -16.33 25.55 -8.69
N ALA A 154 -15.44 24.67 -9.17
CA ALA A 154 -15.04 23.47 -8.46
C ALA A 154 -14.39 23.80 -7.12
N LEU A 155 -14.85 23.17 -6.05
CA LEU A 155 -14.26 23.31 -4.72
C LEU A 155 -13.02 22.43 -4.61
N LEU A 156 -11.87 23.05 -4.40
CA LEU A 156 -10.55 22.41 -4.32
C LEU A 156 -9.99 22.55 -2.91
N TRP A 157 -9.13 21.61 -2.54
CA TRP A 157 -8.30 21.73 -1.34
C TRP A 157 -6.87 22.08 -1.75
N THR A 158 -6.29 23.12 -1.14
CA THR A 158 -4.84 23.39 -1.25
C THR A 158 -4.26 23.69 0.12
N GLY A 159 -3.17 23.04 0.50
CA GLY A 159 -2.59 23.14 1.85
C GLY A 159 -1.27 22.37 1.98
N GLU A 160 -0.85 22.13 3.22
CA GLU A 160 0.22 21.18 3.55
C GLU A 160 -0.33 19.79 3.86
N VAL A 161 0.56 18.79 3.98
CA VAL A 161 0.18 17.36 4.08
C VAL A 161 -0.89 17.09 5.15
N TYR A 162 -0.83 17.77 6.29
CA TYR A 162 -1.70 17.55 7.46
C TYR A 162 -2.78 18.62 7.66
N GLU A 163 -2.92 19.58 6.75
CA GLU A 163 -3.88 20.68 6.91
C GLU A 163 -5.29 20.26 6.50
N SER A 164 -5.96 19.54 7.39
CA SER A 164 -7.34 19.11 7.27
C SER A 164 -8.06 19.26 8.61
N GLY A 165 -9.36 19.54 8.58
CA GLY A 165 -10.18 19.82 9.76
C GLY A 165 -10.70 21.25 9.77
N THR A 166 -11.59 21.54 10.72
CA THR A 166 -12.26 22.85 10.86
C THR A 166 -11.27 24.00 11.05
N ALA A 167 -10.15 23.76 11.76
CA ALA A 167 -9.07 24.74 11.92
C ALA A 167 -8.41 25.15 10.59
N HIS A 168 -8.58 24.34 9.54
CA HIS A 168 -8.03 24.55 8.21
C HIS A 168 -9.12 24.78 7.16
N ALA A 169 -10.32 25.22 7.55
CA ALA A 169 -11.44 25.43 6.62
C ALA A 169 -11.08 26.35 5.43
N ALA A 170 -10.19 27.32 5.64
CA ALA A 170 -9.72 28.23 4.58
C ALA A 170 -8.92 27.53 3.45
N ARG A 171 -8.56 26.25 3.61
CA ARG A 171 -7.90 25.43 2.60
C ARG A 171 -8.84 24.95 1.50
N TRP A 172 -10.16 25.02 1.72
CA TRP A 172 -11.19 24.68 0.73
C TRP A 172 -11.69 25.93 0.03
N GLN A 173 -11.36 26.08 -1.25
CA GLN A 173 -11.79 27.25 -2.03
C GLN A 173 -12.17 26.85 -3.45
N LYS A 174 -13.05 27.64 -4.06
CA LYS A 174 -13.35 27.47 -5.48
C LYS A 174 -12.11 27.78 -6.30
N THR A 175 -11.92 27.09 -7.42
CA THR A 175 -10.82 27.34 -8.37
C THR A 175 -10.66 28.84 -8.68
N SER A 176 -11.77 29.56 -8.87
CA SER A 176 -11.80 31.01 -9.11
C SER A 176 -11.13 31.83 -8.01
N GLY A 177 -11.26 31.39 -6.75
CA GLY A 177 -10.69 32.05 -5.57
C GLY A 177 -9.17 31.94 -5.50
N HIS A 178 -8.59 30.86 -6.04
CA HIS A 178 -7.15 30.65 -6.06
C HIS A 178 -6.40 31.60 -7.01
N HIS A 179 -7.10 32.33 -7.89
CA HIS A 179 -6.49 33.35 -8.75
C HIS A 179 -6.13 34.64 -8.00
N SER A 180 -6.73 34.90 -6.84
CA SER A 180 -6.49 36.12 -6.08
C SER A 180 -5.06 36.14 -5.51
N THR A 181 -4.35 37.26 -5.68
CA THR A 181 -3.01 37.46 -5.09
C THR A 181 -3.02 37.40 -3.57
N ALA A 182 -4.16 37.69 -2.94
CA ALA A 182 -4.33 37.63 -1.49
C ALA A 182 -4.30 36.19 -0.94
N HIS A 183 -4.64 35.18 -1.77
CA HIS A 183 -4.66 33.78 -1.35
C HIS A 183 -3.44 33.02 -1.86
N ARG A 184 -2.58 32.60 -0.93
CA ARG A 184 -1.45 31.73 -1.26
C ARG A 184 -1.90 30.27 -1.20
N CYS A 185 -1.83 29.56 -2.33
CA CYS A 185 -2.02 28.11 -2.34
C CYS A 185 -0.99 27.46 -1.43
N GLY A 186 -1.39 26.41 -0.71
CA GLY A 186 -0.43 25.54 -0.03
C GLY A 186 0.43 24.76 -1.03
N SER A 187 1.44 24.05 -0.53
CA SER A 187 2.36 23.30 -1.40
C SER A 187 1.73 22.05 -2.05
N MET A 188 0.55 21.63 -1.58
CA MET A 188 -0.17 20.45 -2.03
C MET A 188 -1.59 20.79 -2.49
N THR A 189 -2.15 19.91 -3.30
CA THR A 189 -3.56 19.84 -3.72
C THR A 189 -4.02 18.38 -3.74
N THR A 190 -5.25 18.11 -4.16
CA THR A 190 -5.74 16.75 -4.47
C THR A 190 -6.21 16.65 -5.92
N PRO A 191 -6.21 15.45 -6.53
CA PRO A 191 -6.76 15.24 -7.88
C PRO A 191 -8.29 15.20 -7.95
N ALA A 192 -8.95 15.67 -6.90
CA ALA A 192 -10.37 15.57 -6.65
C ALA A 192 -11.00 16.94 -6.38
N THR A 193 -12.32 17.00 -6.58
CA THR A 193 -13.18 18.08 -6.11
C THR A 193 -13.90 17.66 -4.83
N TRP A 194 -14.37 18.63 -4.06
CA TRP A 194 -14.87 18.43 -2.71
C TRP A 194 -16.34 18.80 -2.58
N LYS A 195 -17.07 18.09 -1.71
CA LYS A 195 -18.45 18.44 -1.35
C LYS A 195 -18.48 19.81 -0.67
N GLU A 196 -19.49 20.63 -0.98
CA GLU A 196 -19.63 21.95 -0.35
C GLU A 196 -19.74 21.85 1.17
N GLY A 197 -19.13 22.82 1.87
CA GLY A 197 -19.11 22.87 3.33
C GLY A 197 -18.16 21.89 4.02
N THR A 198 -17.47 21.01 3.28
CA THR A 198 -16.48 20.13 3.90
C THR A 198 -15.25 20.88 4.37
N THR A 199 -14.68 20.39 5.47
CA THR A 199 -13.38 20.80 5.98
C THR A 199 -12.49 19.59 6.22
N SER A 200 -12.83 18.41 5.70
CA SER A 200 -12.10 17.17 6.00
C SER A 200 -11.71 16.45 4.72
N ARG A 201 -10.40 16.22 4.57
CA ARG A 201 -9.77 15.57 3.43
C ARG A 201 -9.88 14.05 3.52
N THR A 202 -11.10 13.54 3.44
CA THR A 202 -11.44 12.11 3.45
C THR A 202 -12.11 11.69 2.16
N ARG A 203 -11.99 10.42 1.78
CA ARG A 203 -12.64 9.87 0.58
C ARG A 203 -14.13 10.15 0.54
N ASP A 204 -14.81 10.02 1.68
CA ASP A 204 -16.27 10.22 1.77
C ASP A 204 -16.70 11.66 1.47
N ASN A 205 -15.77 12.63 1.55
CA ASN A 205 -16.02 14.04 1.26
C ASN A 205 -15.64 14.46 -0.17
N VAL A 206 -15.10 13.54 -0.97
CA VAL A 206 -14.86 13.76 -2.39
C VAL A 206 -16.21 13.89 -3.11
N ALA A 207 -16.35 14.95 -3.91
CA ALA A 207 -17.49 15.14 -4.80
C ALA A 207 -17.26 14.43 -6.14
N THR A 208 -16.12 14.68 -6.78
CA THR A 208 -15.70 13.99 -8.01
C THR A 208 -14.19 13.74 -8.00
N SER A 209 -13.75 12.69 -8.71
CA SER A 209 -12.33 12.39 -8.95
C SER A 209 -12.07 12.47 -10.46
N PRO A 210 -11.89 13.69 -11.03
CA PRO A 210 -11.63 13.84 -12.46
C PRO A 210 -10.25 13.33 -12.87
N TYR A 211 -9.30 13.25 -11.92
CA TYR A 211 -7.93 12.87 -12.19
C TYR A 211 -7.46 11.71 -11.30
N THR A 212 -6.59 10.87 -11.87
CA THR A 212 -5.76 9.93 -11.13
C THR A 212 -4.31 10.38 -11.26
N VAL A 213 -3.62 10.49 -10.13
CA VAL A 213 -2.20 10.83 -10.10
C VAL A 213 -1.41 9.56 -9.88
N LEU A 214 -0.42 9.34 -10.76
CA LEU A 214 0.58 8.31 -10.61
C LEU A 214 1.86 8.97 -10.10
N ASP A 215 2.33 8.55 -8.93
CA ASP A 215 3.58 9.01 -8.34
C ASP A 215 4.69 8.05 -8.71
N PHE A 216 5.63 8.51 -9.54
CA PHE A 216 6.74 7.71 -10.03
C PHE A 216 7.98 7.92 -9.14
N ASP A 217 8.14 7.11 -8.09
CA ASP A 217 9.15 7.33 -7.05
C ASP A 217 10.20 6.21 -6.90
N GLY A 218 10.05 5.10 -7.64
CA GLY A 218 11.04 4.01 -7.70
C GLY A 218 10.53 2.75 -8.40
N PHE A 219 11.41 2.03 -9.09
CA PHE A 219 11.10 0.76 -9.75
C PHE A 219 11.31 -0.43 -8.83
N ASP A 220 10.46 -1.44 -8.96
CA ASP A 220 10.50 -2.68 -8.16
C ASP A 220 10.46 -2.40 -6.64
N GLY A 221 9.79 -1.31 -6.24
CA GLY A 221 9.74 -0.85 -4.84
C GLY A 221 11.05 -0.25 -4.31
N THR A 222 12.02 0.03 -5.18
CA THR A 222 13.33 0.56 -4.83
C THR A 222 13.49 1.99 -5.34
N ALA A 223 13.76 2.92 -4.42
CA ALA A 223 14.00 4.32 -4.76
C ALA A 223 15.41 4.52 -5.32
N PRO A 224 15.61 5.43 -6.31
CA PRO A 224 16.94 5.85 -6.71
C PRO A 224 17.65 6.58 -5.55
N THR A 225 18.93 6.28 -5.35
CA THR A 225 19.75 6.81 -4.25
C THR A 225 20.94 7.65 -4.72
N THR A 226 21.44 7.38 -5.93
CA THR A 226 22.55 8.14 -6.52
C THR A 226 22.05 9.19 -7.53
N PRO A 227 22.84 10.23 -7.84
CA PRO A 227 22.47 11.19 -8.88
C PRO A 227 22.26 10.58 -10.26
N ASP A 228 23.00 9.52 -10.60
CA ASP A 228 22.86 8.80 -11.88
C ASP A 228 21.57 7.99 -11.91
N GLU A 229 21.28 7.25 -10.85
CA GLU A 229 20.01 6.53 -10.68
C GLU A 229 18.83 7.48 -10.73
N LEU A 230 18.94 8.66 -10.09
CA LEU A 230 17.90 9.67 -10.12
C LEU A 230 17.63 10.19 -11.54
N ARG A 231 18.68 10.47 -12.31
CA ARG A 231 18.54 10.91 -13.70
C ARG A 231 17.91 9.83 -14.58
N ALA A 232 18.37 8.59 -14.44
CA ALA A 232 17.82 7.45 -15.16
C ALA A 232 16.36 7.21 -14.79
N HIS A 233 16.03 7.20 -13.49
CA HIS A 233 14.68 7.02 -12.97
C HIS A 233 13.70 8.06 -13.54
N LEU A 234 14.06 9.34 -13.53
CA LEU A 234 13.20 10.39 -14.07
C LEU A 234 12.97 10.24 -15.59
N ALA A 235 14.01 9.85 -16.35
CA ALA A 235 13.89 9.62 -17.79
C ALA A 235 13.05 8.38 -18.11
N ASP A 236 13.26 7.29 -17.37
CA ASP A 236 12.52 6.03 -17.52
C ASP A 236 11.06 6.22 -17.11
N SER A 237 10.79 6.96 -16.03
CA SER A 237 9.43 7.34 -15.60
C SER A 237 8.72 8.16 -16.68
N ALA A 238 9.40 9.13 -17.29
CA ALA A 238 8.84 9.89 -18.40
C ALA A 238 8.47 9.00 -19.60
N ALA A 239 9.29 7.98 -19.89
CA ALA A 239 9.00 7.03 -20.95
C ALA A 239 7.74 6.19 -20.66
N ILE A 240 7.58 5.73 -19.42
CA ILE A 240 6.35 5.03 -19.00
C ILE A 240 5.12 5.94 -19.10
N ILE A 241 5.23 7.20 -18.70
CA ILE A 241 4.14 8.19 -18.84
C ILE A 241 3.76 8.37 -20.32
N ARG A 242 4.76 8.49 -21.21
CA ARG A 242 4.54 8.61 -22.65
C ARG A 242 3.84 7.38 -23.22
N TRP A 243 4.29 6.17 -22.86
CA TRP A 243 3.66 4.91 -23.26
C TRP A 243 2.18 4.86 -22.84
N MET A 244 1.86 5.21 -21.60
CA MET A 244 0.46 5.26 -21.13
C MET A 244 -0.39 6.22 -21.97
N ARG A 245 0.17 7.38 -22.34
CA ARG A 245 -0.50 8.35 -23.20
C ARG A 245 -0.71 7.85 -24.63
N GLU A 246 0.34 7.32 -25.25
CA GLU A 246 0.34 7.01 -26.68
C GLU A 246 -0.30 5.66 -26.99
N ASP A 247 0.04 4.61 -26.23
CA ASP A 247 -0.35 3.23 -26.53
C ASP A 247 -1.55 2.76 -25.71
N LEU A 248 -1.71 3.23 -24.46
CA LEU A 248 -2.93 2.95 -23.68
C LEU A 248 -4.02 4.01 -23.88
N HIS A 249 -3.71 5.10 -24.59
CA HIS A 249 -4.61 6.22 -24.84
C HIS A 249 -5.15 6.87 -23.55
N TRP A 250 -4.38 6.80 -22.45
CA TRP A 250 -4.75 7.52 -21.24
C TRP A 250 -4.55 9.01 -21.47
N ARG A 251 -5.56 9.80 -21.17
CA ARG A 251 -5.51 11.25 -21.40
C ARG A 251 -4.68 11.91 -20.30
N LEU A 252 -3.41 12.20 -20.62
CA LEU A 252 -2.52 12.97 -19.76
C LEU A 252 -3.05 14.40 -19.59
N ALA A 253 -2.97 14.95 -18.38
CA ALA A 253 -3.47 16.27 -18.01
C ALA A 253 -2.34 17.19 -17.47
N ALA A 254 -1.41 16.63 -16.70
CA ALA A 254 -0.23 17.35 -16.25
C ALA A 254 0.94 16.39 -15.93
N ILE A 255 2.17 16.90 -16.00
CA ILE A 255 3.33 16.27 -15.37
C ILE A 255 3.98 17.29 -14.44
N VAL A 256 4.15 16.93 -13.17
CA VAL A 256 4.82 17.76 -12.16
C VAL A 256 6.06 17.03 -11.65
N PHE A 257 7.23 17.64 -11.81
CA PHE A 257 8.42 17.28 -11.07
C PHE A 257 8.28 17.76 -9.63
N THR A 258 8.36 16.86 -8.67
CA THR A 258 8.08 17.14 -7.25
C THR A 258 9.17 17.95 -6.53
N GLY A 259 10.36 18.09 -7.14
CA GLY A 259 11.55 18.66 -6.50
C GLY A 259 12.54 17.63 -5.94
N SER A 260 12.24 16.33 -6.05
CA SER A 260 13.15 15.26 -5.60
C SER A 260 13.24 14.15 -6.64
N LYS A 261 12.91 12.90 -6.28
CA LYS A 261 12.94 11.73 -7.16
C LYS A 261 11.68 11.51 -7.97
N SER A 262 10.57 12.15 -7.59
CA SER A 262 9.26 11.81 -8.14
C SER A 262 8.81 12.69 -9.30
N LEU A 263 8.19 12.06 -10.29
CA LEU A 263 7.25 12.69 -11.22
C LEU A 263 5.82 12.34 -10.82
N HIS A 264 4.97 13.36 -10.68
CA HIS A 264 3.53 13.17 -10.59
C HIS A 264 2.92 13.31 -11.98
N ALA A 265 2.41 12.21 -12.53
CA ALA A 265 1.67 12.22 -13.79
C ALA A 265 0.17 12.24 -13.49
N TRP A 266 -0.50 13.30 -13.91
CA TRP A 266 -1.94 13.47 -13.76
C TRP A 266 -2.60 13.00 -15.03
N PHE A 267 -3.42 11.94 -14.94
CA PHE A 267 -4.25 11.48 -16.04
C PHE A 267 -5.71 11.77 -15.71
N HIS A 268 -6.53 12.07 -16.71
CA HIS A 268 -7.98 11.94 -16.53
C HIS A 268 -8.28 10.53 -16.05
N THR A 269 -9.11 10.40 -15.01
CA THR A 269 -9.34 9.12 -14.35
C THR A 269 -9.80 8.07 -15.37
N PRO A 270 -8.99 7.02 -15.62
CA PRO A 270 -9.36 5.95 -16.54
C PRO A 270 -10.43 5.03 -15.88
N PRO A 271 -11.02 4.09 -16.63
CA PRO A 271 -11.98 3.14 -16.09
C PRO A 271 -11.44 2.39 -14.86
N GLN A 272 -12.31 2.08 -13.90
CA GLN A 272 -11.92 1.46 -12.63
C GLN A 272 -11.15 0.14 -12.79
N GLN A 273 -11.50 -0.65 -13.81
CA GLN A 273 -10.80 -1.89 -14.14
C GLN A 273 -9.33 -1.62 -14.53
N ALA A 274 -9.07 -0.57 -15.32
CA ALA A 274 -7.72 -0.20 -15.71
C ALA A 274 -6.88 0.28 -14.51
N ILE A 275 -7.50 0.98 -13.55
CA ILE A 275 -6.87 1.33 -12.27
C ILE A 275 -6.53 0.09 -11.46
N ALA A 276 -7.46 -0.87 -11.35
CA ALA A 276 -7.24 -2.12 -10.62
C ALA A 276 -6.10 -2.95 -11.24
N ASP A 277 -6.10 -3.07 -12.57
CA ASP A 277 -5.04 -3.80 -13.30
C ASP A 277 -3.69 -3.11 -13.14
N LEU A 278 -3.61 -1.78 -13.29
CA LEU A 278 -2.38 -1.02 -13.08
C LEU A 278 -1.85 -1.22 -11.66
N ARG A 279 -2.72 -1.15 -10.65
CA ARG A 279 -2.32 -1.26 -9.24
C ARG A 279 -1.58 -2.56 -8.95
N SER A 280 -1.93 -3.65 -9.63
CA SER A 280 -1.31 -4.96 -9.45
C SER A 280 0.15 -5.04 -9.92
N ILE A 281 0.56 -4.14 -10.84
CA ILE A 281 1.91 -4.10 -11.45
C ILE A 281 2.61 -2.74 -11.24
N ALA A 282 2.01 -1.83 -10.47
CA ALA A 282 2.49 -0.46 -10.33
C ALA A 282 3.96 -0.37 -9.86
N PRO A 283 4.41 -1.17 -8.86
CA PRO A 283 5.80 -1.12 -8.42
C PRO A 283 6.78 -1.47 -9.55
N GLN A 284 6.45 -2.44 -10.39
CA GLN A 284 7.29 -2.83 -11.53
C GLN A 284 7.35 -1.72 -12.59
N LEU A 285 6.34 -0.86 -12.67
CA LEU A 285 6.31 0.29 -13.59
C LEU A 285 6.84 1.58 -12.97
N GLY A 286 7.40 1.53 -11.75
CA GLY A 286 7.98 2.70 -11.11
C GLY A 286 7.01 3.51 -10.26
N ILE A 287 5.80 3.01 -10.03
CA ILE A 287 4.65 3.77 -9.50
C ILE A 287 4.33 3.32 -8.07
N ASP A 288 4.11 4.28 -7.17
CA ASP A 288 3.61 4.01 -5.83
C ASP A 288 2.15 3.52 -5.86
N ALA A 289 1.96 2.21 -5.72
CA ALA A 289 0.65 1.54 -5.64
C ALA A 289 -0.21 2.03 -4.46
N GLY A 290 0.42 2.63 -3.45
CA GLY A 290 -0.21 3.22 -2.28
C GLY A 290 -1.05 4.46 -2.63
N LEU A 291 -0.75 5.15 -3.73
CA LEU A 291 -1.44 6.37 -4.14
C LEU A 291 -2.43 6.16 -5.31
N VAL A 292 -2.31 5.03 -6.03
CA VAL A 292 -3.19 4.69 -7.14
C VAL A 292 -4.64 4.50 -6.67
N GLY A 293 -5.54 5.33 -7.19
CA GLY A 293 -6.98 5.27 -6.94
C GLY A 293 -7.43 5.90 -5.62
N HIS A 294 -6.62 6.80 -5.04
CA HIS A 294 -6.95 7.50 -3.79
C HIS A 294 -7.08 9.01 -4.03
N PRO A 295 -8.29 9.48 -4.40
CA PRO A 295 -8.53 10.87 -4.77
C PRO A 295 -8.26 11.89 -3.65
N GLU A 296 -8.30 11.45 -2.39
CA GLU A 296 -8.07 12.30 -1.22
C GLU A 296 -6.58 12.51 -0.88
N HIS A 297 -5.66 11.77 -1.53
CA HIS A 297 -4.25 11.89 -1.21
C HIS A 297 -3.65 13.22 -1.74
N PRO A 298 -2.84 13.91 -0.92
CA PRO A 298 -2.21 15.15 -1.31
C PRO A 298 -1.12 14.92 -2.36
N CYS A 299 -1.18 15.68 -3.44
CA CYS A 299 -0.21 15.72 -4.51
C CYS A 299 0.46 17.09 -4.57
N ARG A 300 1.74 17.13 -4.94
CA ARG A 300 2.54 18.35 -5.01
C ARG A 300 2.03 19.32 -6.07
N LEU A 301 1.89 20.60 -5.72
CA LEU A 301 1.71 21.70 -6.66
C LEU A 301 3.08 22.22 -7.16
N PRO A 302 3.18 22.68 -8.42
CA PRO A 302 4.40 23.27 -8.97
C PRO A 302 4.68 24.66 -8.36
N GLY A 303 5.94 25.10 -8.35
CA GLY A 303 6.36 26.41 -7.84
C GLY A 303 6.68 26.46 -6.35
N HIS A 304 6.61 25.33 -5.64
CA HIS A 304 6.85 25.24 -4.20
C HIS A 304 8.18 24.54 -3.91
N ARG A 305 8.88 24.94 -2.84
CA ARG A 305 10.12 24.28 -2.45
C ARG A 305 9.83 22.94 -1.76
N HIS A 306 10.57 21.92 -2.16
CA HIS A 306 10.53 20.60 -1.54
C HIS A 306 11.31 20.64 -0.22
N GLU A 307 10.66 20.30 0.88
CA GLU A 307 11.20 20.46 2.24
C GLU A 307 12.55 19.77 2.44
N LYS A 308 12.72 18.55 1.92
CA LYS A 308 13.93 17.74 2.15
C LYS A 308 15.10 18.12 1.25
N THR A 309 14.83 18.63 0.04
CA THR A 309 15.87 18.84 -0.99
C THR A 309 16.11 20.32 -1.29
N GLY A 310 15.23 21.22 -0.86
CA GLY A 310 15.28 22.65 -1.15
C GLY A 310 14.96 23.03 -2.61
N ASN A 311 14.94 22.05 -3.51
CA ASN A 311 14.60 22.21 -4.92
C ASN A 311 13.13 22.63 -5.10
N THR A 312 12.86 23.37 -6.16
CA THR A 312 11.49 23.81 -6.47
C THR A 312 10.78 22.77 -7.33
N SER A 313 9.53 22.45 -7.02
CA SER A 313 8.65 21.65 -7.86
C SER A 313 8.37 22.38 -9.17
N ARG A 314 8.31 21.66 -10.29
CA ARG A 314 8.18 22.25 -11.63
C ARG A 314 7.08 21.57 -12.42
N LEU A 315 6.27 22.37 -13.09
CA LEU A 315 5.35 21.89 -14.11
C LEU A 315 6.16 21.61 -15.38
N LEU A 316 6.07 20.38 -15.89
CA LEU A 316 6.80 19.93 -17.09
C LEU A 316 5.89 19.77 -18.30
N TRP A 317 4.62 19.45 -18.08
CA TRP A 317 3.62 19.25 -19.13
C TRP A 317 2.26 19.70 -18.61
N LEU A 318 1.45 20.33 -19.47
CA LEU A 318 0.08 20.70 -19.16
C LEU A 318 -0.77 20.65 -20.42
N ASP A 319 -1.93 20.01 -20.29
CA ASP A 319 -3.03 20.13 -21.24
C ASP A 319 -4.22 20.74 -20.51
N HIS A 320 -4.99 21.53 -21.24
CA HIS A 320 -6.23 22.06 -20.70
C HIS A 320 -7.21 20.89 -20.53
N ALA A 321 -7.97 20.89 -19.42
CA ALA A 321 -9.16 20.06 -19.37
C ALA A 321 -9.96 20.38 -20.64
N ALA A 322 -10.23 19.37 -21.48
CA ALA A 322 -11.07 19.57 -22.65
C ALA A 322 -12.38 20.20 -22.16
N ARG A 323 -12.57 21.46 -22.54
CA ARG A 323 -13.83 22.16 -22.34
C ARG A 323 -14.88 21.56 -23.26
#